data_AF-A0A4R3MTQ7-F1
#
_entry.id   AF-A0A4R3MTQ7-F1
#
_cell.length_a   1.000
_cell.length_b   1.000
_cell.length_c   1.000
_cell.angle_alpha   90.00
_cell.angle_beta   90.00
_cell.angle_gamma   90.00
#
_symmetry.space_group_name_H-M   'P 1'
#
loop_
_entity.id
_entity.type
_entity.pdbx_description
1 polymer ?
#
loop_
_entity_poly.entity_id
_entity_poly.type
_entity_poly.pdbx_seq_one_letter_code
_entity_poly.pdbx_strand_id
1 'polypeptide(L)'
;MLIERLRDWKSRLEKRNDLLSLIDHKNLIIQIENGSECGYVIIQNGHVSITHVLPEDFSQEVMVIAGTEKACNELINGKSFLSQIPGNHLEANGHYKDLLLVESLFGLAV
;
A
#
# COMPACT_ATOMS: atom_id res chain seq x y z
N MET A 1 3.53 -14.42 -2.58
CA MET A 1 2.19 -14.09 -3.13
C MET A 1 1.86 -12.60 -2.99
N LEU A 2 2.28 -11.93 -1.92
CA LEU A 2 2.02 -10.52 -1.62
C LEU A 2 2.42 -9.60 -2.77
N ILE A 3 3.64 -9.75 -3.30
CA ILE A 3 4.12 -8.92 -4.42
C ILE A 3 3.27 -9.07 -5.67
N GLU A 4 2.85 -10.29 -6.03
CA GLU A 4 1.96 -10.49 -7.17
C GLU A 4 0.61 -9.80 -6.93
N ARG A 5 0.05 -9.87 -5.71
CA ARG A 5 -1.18 -9.14 -5.38
C ARG A 5 -1.01 -7.62 -5.45
N LEU A 6 0.13 -7.10 -5.02
CA LEU A 6 0.45 -5.68 -5.15
C LEU A 6 0.66 -5.27 -6.61
N ARG A 7 1.24 -6.13 -7.46
CA ARG A 7 1.35 -5.92 -8.90
C ARG A 7 -0.01 -5.94 -9.59
N ASP A 8 -0.88 -6.87 -9.21
CA ASP A 8 -2.26 -6.93 -9.70
C ASP A 8 -3.04 -5.67 -9.32
N TRP A 9 -2.92 -5.23 -8.06
CA TRP A 9 -3.49 -3.96 -7.61
C TRP A 9 -2.94 -2.77 -8.40
N LYS A 10 -1.61 -2.68 -8.58
CA LYS A 10 -0.99 -1.64 -9.39
C LYS A 10 -1.56 -1.63 -10.81
N SER A 11 -1.71 -2.79 -11.45
CA SER A 11 -2.28 -2.88 -12.80
C SER A 11 -3.73 -2.38 -12.88
N ARG A 12 -4.53 -2.55 -11.81
CA ARG A 12 -5.87 -1.96 -11.73
C ARG A 12 -5.81 -0.45 -11.52
N LEU A 13 -4.93 0.03 -10.65
CA LEU A 13 -4.73 1.46 -10.39
C LEU A 13 -4.29 2.22 -11.64
N GLU A 14 -3.36 1.65 -12.43
CA GLU A 14 -2.86 2.27 -13.67
C GLU A 14 -3.94 2.45 -14.75
N LYS A 15 -5.09 1.77 -14.64
CA LYS A 15 -6.24 1.95 -15.53
C LYS A 15 -7.19 3.06 -15.07
N ARG A 16 -6.95 3.65 -13.89
CA ARG A 16 -7.83 4.62 -13.23
C ARG A 16 -7.18 6.00 -13.17
N ASN A 17 -7.27 6.74 -14.28
CA ASN A 17 -6.73 8.10 -14.40
C ASN A 17 -7.25 9.06 -13.32
N ASP A 18 -8.50 8.87 -12.87
CA ASP A 18 -9.09 9.61 -11.77
C ASP A 18 -8.33 9.41 -10.46
N LEU A 19 -7.87 8.18 -10.18
CA LEU A 19 -7.09 7.85 -8.99
C LEU A 19 -5.62 8.25 -9.12
N LEU A 20 -5.03 8.13 -10.33
CA LEU A 20 -3.65 8.56 -10.58
C LEU A 20 -3.43 10.05 -10.25
N SER A 21 -4.45 10.89 -10.50
CA SER A 21 -4.39 12.31 -10.13
C SER A 21 -4.20 12.56 -8.63
N LEU A 22 -4.58 11.62 -7.76
CA LEU A 22 -4.41 11.72 -6.31
C LEU A 22 -2.96 11.52 -5.87
N ILE A 23 -2.12 10.92 -6.73
CA ILE A 23 -0.74 10.56 -6.42
C ILE A 23 0.31 11.28 -7.29
N ASP A 24 -0.09 12.08 -8.27
CA ASP A 24 0.78 12.70 -9.30
C ASP A 24 1.99 13.47 -8.74
N HIS A 25 1.90 13.99 -7.52
CA HIS A 25 2.98 14.73 -6.85
C HIS A 25 3.35 14.14 -5.48
N LYS A 26 2.94 12.89 -5.22
CA LYS A 26 3.21 12.21 -3.96
C LYS A 26 4.53 11.46 -4.03
N ASN A 27 5.21 11.46 -2.88
CA ASN A 27 6.38 10.66 -2.64
C ASN A 27 6.18 9.90 -1.33
N LEU A 28 5.91 8.61 -1.43
CA LEU A 28 5.53 7.75 -0.31
C LEU A 28 6.18 6.38 -0.46
N ILE A 29 6.63 5.83 0.66
CA ILE A 29 7.08 4.45 0.76
C ILE A 29 6.15 3.74 1.73
N ILE A 30 5.51 2.68 1.26
CA ILE A 30 4.69 1.80 2.09
C ILE A 30 5.35 0.43 2.14
N GLN A 31 5.79 0.04 3.32
CA GLN A 31 6.16 -1.32 3.65
C GLN A 31 4.92 -2.09 4.08
N ILE A 32 4.68 -3.23 3.46
CA ILE A 32 3.57 -4.13 3.77
C ILE A 32 4.14 -5.47 4.19
N GLU A 33 3.79 -5.88 5.40
CA GLU A 33 4.21 -7.15 5.98
C GLU A 33 2.98 -8.02 6.27
N ASN A 34 2.99 -9.26 5.79
CA ASN A 34 1.86 -10.17 5.93
C ASN A 34 2.19 -11.40 6.80
N GLY A 35 3.18 -11.26 7.68
CA GLY A 35 3.71 -12.30 8.58
C GLY A 35 4.93 -13.03 8.02
N SER A 36 4.88 -13.52 6.79
CA SER A 36 5.99 -14.28 6.16
C SER A 36 6.65 -13.58 4.98
N GLU A 37 5.98 -12.59 4.38
CA GLU A 37 6.49 -11.81 3.26
C GLU A 37 6.48 -10.32 3.60
N CYS A 38 7.46 -9.61 3.03
CA CYS A 38 7.54 -8.16 3.04
C CYS A 38 7.60 -7.66 1.59
N GLY A 39 6.89 -6.57 1.34
CA GLY A 39 6.88 -5.88 0.05
C GLY A 39 6.74 -4.39 0.22
N TYR A 40 7.29 -3.64 -0.73
CA TYR A 40 7.27 -2.20 -0.74
C TYR A 40 6.45 -1.70 -1.92
N VAL A 41 5.49 -0.81 -1.63
CA VAL A 41 4.85 0.06 -2.60
C VAL A 41 5.57 1.40 -2.53
N ILE A 42 6.15 1.82 -3.63
CA ILE A 42 6.86 3.09 -3.72
C ILE A 42 6.11 3.96 -4.70
N ILE A 43 5.63 5.11 -4.24
CA ILE A 43 5.00 6.14 -5.04
C ILE A 43 6.01 7.29 -5.15
N GLN A 44 6.40 7.66 -6.37
CA GLN A 44 7.29 8.79 -6.63
C GLN A 44 6.78 9.59 -7.81
N ASN A 45 6.40 10.85 -7.55
CA ASN A 45 5.86 11.76 -8.56
C ASN A 45 4.77 11.07 -9.42
N GLY A 46 3.80 10.44 -8.76
CA GLY A 46 2.70 9.73 -9.45
C GLY A 46 3.02 8.31 -9.91
N HIS A 47 4.30 7.94 -9.99
CA HIS A 47 4.69 6.62 -10.46
C HIS A 47 4.72 5.60 -9.33
N VAL A 48 4.02 4.47 -9.54
CA VAL A 48 3.97 3.37 -8.57
C VAL A 48 4.94 2.26 -8.99
N SER A 49 5.78 1.82 -8.06
CA SER A 49 6.67 0.67 -8.23
C SER A 49 6.55 -0.28 -7.03
N ILE A 50 6.75 -1.58 -7.31
CA ILE A 50 6.57 -2.66 -6.33
C ILE A 50 7.88 -3.46 -6.26
N THR A 51 8.45 -3.61 -5.06
CA THR A 51 9.73 -4.32 -4.84
C THR A 51 9.74 -5.10 -3.53
N HIS A 52 10.63 -6.08 -3.43
CA HIS A 52 10.90 -6.83 -2.18
C HIS A 52 11.96 -6.15 -1.30
N VAL A 53 12.74 -5.24 -1.88
CA VAL A 53 13.88 -4.62 -1.21
C VAL A 53 13.73 -3.12 -1.34
N LEU A 54 13.80 -2.43 -0.20
CA LEU A 54 13.85 -0.98 -0.18
C LEU A 54 15.23 -0.52 -0.69
N PRO A 55 15.31 0.32 -1.72
CA PRO A 55 16.60 0.83 -2.17
C PRO A 55 17.25 1.68 -1.07
N GLU A 56 18.56 1.52 -0.90
CA GLU A 56 19.34 2.16 0.18
C GLU A 56 19.28 3.70 0.16
N ASP A 57 18.99 4.29 -1.00
CA ASP A 57 19.01 5.74 -1.23
C ASP A 57 17.70 6.46 -0.87
N PHE A 58 16.71 5.76 -0.31
CA PHE A 58 15.48 6.41 0.14
C PHE A 58 15.66 7.06 1.52
N SER A 59 15.66 8.39 1.53
CA SER A 59 15.69 9.20 2.76
C SER A 59 14.29 9.52 3.33
N GLN A 60 13.23 9.00 2.70
CA GLN A 60 11.85 9.28 3.10
C GLN A 60 11.39 8.36 4.23
N GLU A 61 10.49 8.88 5.06
CA GLU A 61 9.84 8.11 6.11
C GLU A 61 9.04 6.94 5.52
N VAL A 62 9.27 5.74 6.06
CA VAL A 62 8.60 4.51 5.63
C VAL A 62 7.33 4.34 6.44
N MET A 63 6.19 4.33 5.75
CA MET A 63 4.92 3.93 6.34
C MET A 63 4.83 2.41 6.39
N VAL A 64 4.41 1.84 7.51
CA VAL A 64 4.36 0.39 7.71
C VAL A 64 2.91 -0.05 7.89
N ILE A 65 2.52 -1.09 7.17
CA ILE A 65 1.25 -1.82 7.34
C ILE A 65 1.61 -3.28 7.58
N ALA A 66 1.48 -3.75 8.83
CA ALA A 66 1.86 -5.09 9.23
C ALA A 66 0.65 -5.85 9.76
N GLY A 67 0.43 -7.07 9.27
CA GLY A 67 -0.71 -7.86 9.70
C GLY A 67 -0.66 -9.30 9.24
N THR A 68 -1.77 -10.01 9.44
CA THR A 68 -1.93 -11.36 8.92
C THR A 68 -2.08 -11.36 7.40
N GLU A 69 -1.73 -12.47 6.73
CA GLU A 69 -1.96 -12.62 5.28
C GLU A 69 -3.40 -12.30 4.88
N LYS A 70 -4.37 -12.78 5.66
CA LYS A 70 -5.79 -12.50 5.44
C LYS A 70 -6.10 -11.01 5.50
N ALA A 71 -5.65 -10.31 6.55
CA ALA A 71 -5.94 -8.89 6.74
C ALA A 71 -5.32 -8.03 5.64
N CYS A 72 -4.04 -8.24 5.31
CA CYS A 72 -3.39 -7.53 4.20
C CYS A 72 -4.09 -7.82 2.86
N ASN A 73 -4.54 -9.06 2.64
CA ASN A 73 -5.27 -9.43 1.43
C ASN A 73 -6.63 -8.73 1.31
N GLU A 74 -7.37 -8.62 2.41
CA GLU A 74 -8.64 -7.90 2.43
C GLU A 74 -8.42 -6.42 2.18
N LEU A 75 -7.40 -5.81 2.79
CA LEU A 75 -7.04 -4.41 2.57
C LEU A 75 -6.66 -4.14 1.11
N ILE A 76 -5.68 -4.87 0.54
CA ILE A 76 -5.16 -4.64 -0.82
C ILE A 76 -6.24 -4.80 -1.91
N ASN A 77 -7.22 -5.65 -1.66
CA ASN A 77 -8.35 -5.87 -2.57
C ASN A 77 -9.56 -4.99 -2.27
N GLY A 78 -9.43 -4.00 -1.38
CA GLY A 78 -10.50 -3.07 -1.06
C GLY A 78 -11.70 -3.68 -0.35
N LYS A 79 -11.55 -4.86 0.27
CA LYS A 79 -12.62 -5.57 0.97
C LYS A 79 -12.81 -5.09 2.41
N SER A 80 -11.75 -4.53 2.99
CA SER A 80 -11.72 -4.02 4.36
C SER A 80 -10.91 -2.73 4.41
N PHE A 81 -11.28 -1.85 5.33
CA PHE A 81 -10.54 -0.62 5.65
C PHE A 81 -9.69 -0.84 6.91
N LEU A 82 -8.55 -0.14 7.05
CA LEU A 82 -7.68 -0.13 8.22
C LEU A 82 -8.48 0.05 9.52
N SER A 83 -9.45 0.97 9.53
CA SER A 83 -10.30 1.25 10.69
C SER A 83 -11.24 0.10 11.09
N GLN A 84 -11.46 -0.87 10.20
CA GLN A 84 -12.35 -2.01 10.41
C GLN A 84 -11.60 -3.27 10.83
N ILE A 85 -10.30 -3.33 10.60
CA ILE A 85 -9.48 -4.49 10.94
C ILE A 85 -9.03 -4.33 12.40
N PRO A 86 -9.31 -5.31 13.28
CA PRO A 86 -8.86 -5.25 14.66
C PRO A 86 -7.33 -5.12 14.75
N GLY A 87 -6.82 -4.29 15.67
CA GLY A 87 -5.38 -4.01 15.80
C GLY A 87 -4.52 -5.26 16.01
N ASN A 88 -5.05 -6.31 16.63
CA ASN A 88 -4.34 -7.59 16.78
C ASN A 88 -4.21 -8.40 15.46
N HIS A 89 -4.83 -7.97 14.36
CA HIS A 89 -4.76 -8.61 13.04
C HIS A 89 -4.04 -7.74 12.00
N LEU A 90 -4.02 -6.42 12.19
CA LEU A 90 -3.32 -5.47 11.35
C LEU A 90 -3.06 -4.19 12.13
N GLU A 91 -1.82 -3.73 12.06
CA GLU A 91 -1.37 -2.46 12.59
C GLU A 91 -0.79 -1.62 11.46
N ALA A 92 -0.94 -0.30 11.58
CA ALA A 92 -0.38 0.64 10.63
C ALA A 92 0.29 1.81 11.33
N ASN A 93 1.48 2.18 10.86
CA ASN A 93 2.27 3.28 11.39
C ASN A 93 2.68 4.22 10.26
N GLY A 94 2.44 5.51 10.44
CA GLY A 94 2.78 6.58 9.50
C GLY A 94 1.84 7.76 9.66
N HIS A 95 1.99 8.77 8.79
CA HIS A 95 1.11 9.93 8.78
C HIS A 95 -0.32 9.51 8.43
N TYR A 96 -1.27 9.82 9.30
CA TYR A 96 -2.67 9.40 9.17
C TYR A 96 -3.31 9.75 7.81
N LYS A 97 -3.00 10.93 7.26
CA LYS A 97 -3.48 11.35 5.93
C LYS A 97 -2.99 10.44 4.79
N ASP A 98 -1.77 9.91 4.90
CA ASP A 98 -1.14 9.10 3.87
C ASP A 98 -1.61 7.64 4.01
N LEU A 99 -1.86 7.18 5.24
CA LEU A 99 -2.57 5.92 5.50
C LEU A 99 -3.96 5.91 4.86
N LEU A 100 -4.75 6.97 5.06
CA LEU A 100 -6.08 7.10 4.46
C LEU A 100 -6.02 7.16 2.92
N LEU A 101 -5.02 7.85 2.36
CA LEU A 101 -4.81 7.87 0.91
C LEU A 101 -4.54 6.46 0.39
N VAL A 102 -3.61 5.73 1.01
CA VAL A 102 -3.22 4.39 0.56
C VAL A 102 -4.37 3.40 0.71
N GLU A 103 -5.10 3.44 1.83
CA GLU A 103 -6.33 2.70 2.02
C GLU A 103 -7.36 3.00 0.91
N SER A 104 -7.57 4.28 0.59
CA SER A 104 -8.49 4.69 -0.48
C SER A 104 -8.05 4.18 -1.84
N LEU A 105 -6.75 4.19 -2.15
CA LEU A 105 -6.24 3.66 -3.42
C LEU A 105 -6.42 2.15 -3.51
N PHE A 106 -6.27 1.40 -2.41
CA PHE A 106 -6.61 -0.02 -2.39
C PHE A 106 -8.12 -0.26 -2.57
N GLY A 107 -8.95 0.51 -1.87
CA GLY A 107 -10.41 0.43 -1.91
C GLY A 107 -11.03 0.77 -3.27
N LEU A 108 -10.43 1.72 -4.00
CA LEU A 108 -11.01 2.26 -5.23
C LEU A 108 -10.43 1.61 -6.49
N ALA A 109 -9.24 1.02 -6.45
CA ALA A 109 -8.60 0.33 -7.57
C ALA A 109 -9.00 -1.17 -7.62
N VAL A 110 -10.32 -1.43 -7.59
CA VAL A 110 -10.93 -2.78 -7.68
C VAL A 110 -11.36 -3.14 -9.09
#